data_AF-A0A920P338-F1
#
_entry.id   AF-A0A920P338-F1
#
_cell.length_a   1.000
_cell.length_b   1.000
_cell.length_c   1.000
_cell.angle_alpha   90.00
_cell.angle_beta   90.00
_cell.angle_gamma   90.00
#
_symmetry.space_group_name_H-M   'P 1'
#
loop_
_entity.id
_entity.type
_entity.pdbx_description
1 polymer ?
#
loop_
_entity_poly.entity_id
_entity_poly.type
_entity_poly.pdbx_seq_one_letter_code
_entity_poly.pdbx_strand_id
1 'polypeptide(L)'
;MSRWNSRILIALLLTLFVVEPRAGQESRARWERMCQIRAEKFDLILPKAMRDNQLDMWIVVMREGLLDPMWDALGRGYVGDWAYYVFTAQEARVERSALGVGGYMLEQCGVYDYFGSAEELTDFVTERNPDRIGVNIAESIGGADGLSHTSYLHLKEGWAPR
;
A
#
# COMPACT_ATOMS: atom_id res chain seq x y z
N MET A 1 -39.01 -49.04 -20.23
CA MET A 1 -37.93 -48.18 -20.80
C MET A 1 -37.88 -46.76 -20.23
N SER A 2 -38.66 -46.39 -19.19
CA SER A 2 -38.73 -45.00 -18.68
C SER A 2 -37.73 -44.69 -17.53
N ARG A 3 -37.40 -45.67 -16.68
CA ARG A 3 -36.55 -45.46 -15.48
C ARG A 3 -35.06 -45.23 -15.80
N TRP A 4 -34.58 -45.71 -16.94
CA TRP A 4 -33.18 -45.52 -17.37
C TRP A 4 -32.94 -44.09 -17.88
N ASN A 5 -33.90 -43.54 -18.63
CA ASN A 5 -33.85 -42.18 -19.14
C ASN A 5 -33.95 -41.14 -18.02
N SER A 6 -34.75 -41.39 -16.97
CA SER A 6 -34.79 -40.50 -15.79
C SER A 6 -33.46 -40.47 -15.03
N ARG A 7 -32.73 -41.59 -14.92
CA ARG A 7 -31.42 -41.62 -14.25
C ARG A 7 -30.35 -40.86 -15.04
N ILE A 8 -30.40 -40.95 -16.37
CA ILE A 8 -29.51 -40.20 -17.27
C ILE A 8 -29.83 -38.70 -17.21
N LEU A 9 -31.11 -38.32 -17.20
CA LEU A 9 -31.54 -36.93 -17.03
C LEU A 9 -31.15 -36.34 -15.67
N ILE A 10 -31.26 -37.11 -14.58
CA ILE A 10 -30.81 -36.68 -13.25
C ILE A 10 -29.28 -36.53 -13.19
N ALA A 11 -28.53 -37.44 -13.81
CA ALA A 11 -27.07 -37.32 -13.90
C ALA A 11 -26.63 -36.11 -14.73
N LEU A 12 -27.33 -35.82 -15.84
CA LEU A 12 -27.11 -34.63 -16.68
C LEU A 12 -27.49 -33.32 -15.95
N LEU A 13 -28.55 -33.33 -15.14
CA LEU A 13 -28.93 -32.19 -14.29
C LEU A 13 -27.94 -31.95 -13.15
N LEU A 14 -27.35 -33.01 -12.57
CA LEU A 14 -26.31 -32.89 -11.56
C LEU A 14 -24.98 -32.35 -12.14
N THR A 15 -24.69 -32.63 -13.42
CA THR A 15 -23.54 -32.02 -14.12
C THR A 15 -23.75 -30.55 -14.51
N LEU A 16 -24.97 -30.03 -14.46
CA LEU A 16 -25.24 -28.59 -14.67
C LEU A 16 -25.00 -27.74 -13.40
N PHE A 17 -24.75 -28.38 -12.26
CA PHE A 17 -24.18 -27.73 -11.06
C PHE A 17 -22.64 -27.76 -11.05
N VAL A 18 -22.00 -27.89 -12.22
CA VAL A 18 -20.57 -27.62 -12.34
C VAL A 18 -20.35 -26.17 -11.95
N VAL A 19 -19.65 -26.02 -10.83
CA VAL A 19 -19.25 -24.77 -10.18
C VAL A 19 -18.73 -23.78 -11.21
N GLU A 20 -19.52 -22.77 -11.56
CA GLU A 20 -18.99 -21.64 -12.33
C GLU A 20 -17.88 -20.97 -11.52
N PRO A 21 -16.77 -20.54 -12.16
CA PRO A 21 -15.67 -19.92 -11.47
C PRO A 21 -16.16 -18.62 -10.82
N ARG A 22 -16.03 -18.59 -9.50
CA ARG A 22 -16.39 -17.49 -8.61
C ARG A 22 -15.43 -16.31 -8.75
N ALA A 23 -15.36 -15.68 -9.92
CA ALA A 23 -14.40 -14.60 -10.20
C ALA A 23 -14.44 -13.46 -9.16
N GLY A 24 -15.63 -13.10 -8.65
CA GLY A 24 -15.77 -12.12 -7.57
C GLY A 24 -15.29 -12.58 -6.19
N GLN A 25 -15.34 -13.89 -5.90
CA GLN A 25 -14.75 -14.43 -4.67
C GLN A 25 -13.23 -14.55 -4.78
N GLU A 26 -12.71 -14.85 -5.97
CA GLU A 26 -11.28 -14.90 -6.23
C GLU A 26 -10.61 -13.53 -6.07
N SER A 27 -11.20 -12.47 -6.66
CA SER A 27 -10.66 -11.11 -6.57
C SER A 27 -10.66 -10.60 -5.11
N ARG A 28 -11.74 -10.84 -4.37
CA ARG A 28 -11.83 -10.52 -2.94
C ARG A 28 -10.80 -11.29 -2.12
N ALA A 29 -10.71 -12.61 -2.29
CA ALA A 29 -9.74 -13.43 -1.56
C ALA A 29 -8.30 -13.01 -1.86
N ARG A 30 -8.00 -12.62 -3.11
CA ARG A 30 -6.70 -12.08 -3.49
C ARG A 30 -6.43 -10.73 -2.82
N TRP A 31 -7.41 -9.83 -2.78
CA TRP A 31 -7.27 -8.56 -2.08
C TRP A 31 -7.05 -8.76 -0.57
N GLU A 32 -7.84 -9.60 0.10
CA GLU A 32 -7.68 -9.93 1.53
C GLU A 32 -6.28 -10.49 1.82
N ARG A 33 -5.80 -11.41 0.98
CA ARG A 33 -4.43 -11.95 1.08
C ARG A 33 -3.37 -10.86 0.91
N MET A 34 -3.56 -9.92 -0.02
CA MET A 34 -2.62 -8.81 -0.19
C MET A 34 -2.64 -7.84 1.00
N CYS A 35 -3.79 -7.59 1.63
CA CYS A 35 -3.86 -6.83 2.87
C CYS A 35 -3.10 -7.55 4.00
N GLN A 36 -3.27 -8.88 4.15
CA GLN A 36 -2.54 -9.68 5.15
C GLN A 36 -1.02 -9.62 4.93
N ILE A 37 -0.55 -9.85 3.70
CA ILE A 37 0.88 -9.77 3.37
C ILE A 37 1.44 -8.38 3.69
N ARG A 38 0.68 -7.31 3.40
CA ARG A 38 1.08 -5.94 3.69
C ARG A 38 1.16 -5.68 5.18
N ALA A 39 0.15 -6.12 5.95
CA ALA A 39 0.14 -6.02 7.41
C ALA A 39 1.37 -6.72 7.99
N GLU A 40 1.62 -7.98 7.63
CA GLU A 40 2.78 -8.75 8.11
C GLU A 40 4.11 -8.09 7.72
N LYS A 41 4.24 -7.57 6.49
CA LYS A 41 5.46 -6.84 6.09
C LYS A 41 5.64 -5.57 6.90
N PHE A 42 4.58 -4.82 7.16
CA PHE A 42 4.67 -3.61 7.98
C PHE A 42 4.91 -3.90 9.47
N ASP A 43 4.45 -5.04 9.98
CA ASP A 43 4.62 -5.44 11.38
C ASP A 43 6.00 -6.07 11.64
N LEU A 44 6.49 -6.88 10.70
CA LEU A 44 7.66 -7.74 10.93
C LEU A 44 8.92 -7.25 10.21
N ILE A 45 8.78 -6.69 9.01
CA ILE A 45 9.92 -6.34 8.14
C ILE A 45 10.25 -4.86 8.22
N LEU A 46 9.24 -3.99 8.07
CA LEU A 46 9.42 -2.54 8.07
C LEU A 46 10.11 -2.00 9.34
N PRO A 47 9.73 -2.41 10.58
CA PRO A 47 10.37 -1.88 11.78
C PRO A 47 11.83 -2.31 11.87
N LYS A 48 12.14 -3.54 11.45
CA LYS A 48 13.51 -4.04 11.37
C LYS A 48 14.32 -3.24 10.34
N ALA A 49 13.79 -3.03 9.14
CA ALA A 49 14.47 -2.29 8.09
C ALA A 49 14.77 -0.85 8.49
N MET A 50 13.82 -0.14 9.12
CA MET A 50 14.04 1.21 9.63
C MET A 50 15.08 1.23 10.74
N ARG A 51 15.01 0.32 11.72
CA ARG A 51 15.96 0.23 12.82
C ARG A 51 17.38 -0.09 12.36
N ASP A 52 17.54 -1.07 11.47
CA ASP A 52 18.83 -1.49 10.93
C ASP A 52 19.53 -0.35 10.16
N ASN A 53 18.76 0.63 9.65
CA ASN A 53 19.27 1.83 8.97
C ASN A 53 19.22 3.12 9.83
N GLN A 54 18.81 3.00 11.09
CA GLN A 54 18.66 4.11 12.05
C GLN A 54 17.76 5.23 11.50
N LEU A 55 16.65 4.87 10.86
CA LEU A 55 15.66 5.81 10.34
C LEU A 55 14.60 6.09 11.40
N ASP A 56 14.35 7.37 11.67
CA ASP A 56 13.23 7.82 12.51
C ASP A 56 11.96 7.98 11.67
N MET A 57 12.14 8.29 10.37
CA MET A 57 11.05 8.41 9.43
C MET A 57 11.45 7.90 8.04
N TRP A 58 10.52 7.34 7.29
CA TRP A 58 10.69 7.03 5.87
C TRP A 58 9.50 7.57 5.09
N ILE A 59 9.79 8.37 4.06
CA ILE A 59 8.78 9.00 3.21
C ILE A 59 8.92 8.45 1.79
N VAL A 60 7.83 7.86 1.29
CA VAL A 60 7.69 7.48 -0.13
C VAL A 60 6.82 8.52 -0.81
N VAL A 61 7.38 9.22 -1.79
CA VAL A 61 6.73 10.32 -2.50
C VAL A 61 6.10 9.80 -3.78
N MET A 62 4.87 10.22 -4.06
CA MET A 62 4.19 9.99 -5.33
C MET A 62 3.60 11.30 -5.84
N ARG A 63 3.36 11.33 -7.16
CA ARG A 63 2.63 12.42 -7.80
C ARG A 63 1.65 11.85 -8.82
N GLU A 64 0.56 12.54 -9.12
CA GLU A 64 -0.34 12.15 -10.20
C GLU A 64 0.44 11.87 -11.49
N GLY A 65 0.21 10.71 -12.09
CA GLY A 65 0.92 10.24 -13.29
C GLY A 65 2.36 9.77 -13.06
N LEU A 66 2.89 9.85 -11.84
CA LEU A 66 4.24 9.41 -11.47
C LEU A 66 4.20 8.68 -10.11
N LEU A 67 3.80 7.42 -10.18
CA LEU A 67 3.71 6.54 -9.02
C LEU A 67 5.07 5.92 -8.71
N ASP A 68 5.37 5.79 -7.43
CA ASP A 68 6.55 5.06 -6.97
C ASP A 68 6.44 3.58 -7.38
N PRO A 69 7.53 2.90 -7.76
CA PRO A 69 7.54 1.46 -8.06
C PRO A 69 6.95 0.57 -6.96
N MET A 70 6.96 1.03 -5.70
CA MET A 70 6.34 0.36 -4.56
C MET A 70 4.82 0.56 -4.45
N TRP A 71 4.17 1.35 -5.30
CA TRP A 71 2.73 1.68 -5.21
C TRP A 71 1.83 0.46 -5.03
N ASP A 72 2.12 -0.62 -5.75
CA ASP A 72 1.41 -1.90 -5.62
C ASP A 72 1.56 -2.53 -4.23
N ALA A 73 2.80 -2.53 -3.72
CA ALA A 73 3.13 -3.05 -2.41
C ALA A 73 2.54 -2.17 -1.30
N LEU A 74 2.37 -0.86 -1.53
CA LEU A 74 1.76 0.09 -0.61
C LEU A 74 0.22 0.05 -0.63
N GLY A 75 -0.39 -0.64 -1.58
CA GLY A 75 -1.83 -0.93 -1.56
C GLY A 75 -2.68 -0.17 -2.56
N ARG A 76 -2.04 0.44 -3.57
CA ARG A 76 -2.71 0.98 -4.75
C ARG A 76 -3.73 2.11 -4.45
N GLY A 77 -3.41 2.96 -3.48
CA GLY A 77 -4.23 4.15 -3.22
C GLY A 77 -4.26 5.10 -4.43
N TYR A 78 -5.36 5.84 -4.54
CA TYR A 78 -5.54 6.88 -5.54
C TYR A 78 -4.69 8.11 -5.20
N VAL A 79 -3.91 8.58 -6.20
CA VAL A 79 -3.03 9.74 -6.10
C VAL A 79 -3.49 10.77 -7.11
N GLY A 80 -4.07 11.89 -6.64
CA GLY A 80 -4.65 12.94 -7.49
C GLY A 80 -3.78 14.19 -7.66
N ASP A 81 -2.78 14.37 -6.81
CA ASP A 81 -1.74 15.40 -6.96
C ASP A 81 -0.48 14.89 -6.26
N TRP A 82 0.03 15.56 -5.24
CA TRP A 82 1.07 15.03 -4.37
C TRP A 82 0.51 14.03 -3.36
N ALA A 83 1.28 12.99 -3.09
CA ALA A 83 0.93 12.03 -2.07
C ALA A 83 2.18 11.43 -1.41
N TYR A 84 2.03 11.07 -0.14
CA TYR A 84 3.11 10.57 0.69
C TYR A 84 2.63 9.37 1.50
N TYR A 85 3.37 8.27 1.42
CA TYR A 85 3.30 7.25 2.45
C TYR A 85 4.42 7.54 3.45
N VAL A 86 4.04 7.80 4.70
CA VAL A 86 4.96 8.18 5.77
C VAL A 86 4.98 7.08 6.82
N PHE A 87 6.18 6.62 7.13
CA PHE A 87 6.43 5.60 8.13
C PHE A 87 7.27 6.23 9.24
N THR A 88 6.74 6.32 10.46
CA THR A 88 7.44 6.93 11.59
C THR A 88 7.81 5.85 12.60
N ALA A 89 9.09 5.76 12.96
CA ALA A 89 9.54 4.86 14.00
C ALA A 89 8.95 5.29 15.35
N GLN A 90 8.37 4.33 16.07
CA GLN A 90 8.00 4.46 17.47
C GLN A 90 8.67 3.34 18.27
N GLU A 91 8.59 3.38 19.60
CA GLU A 91 9.27 2.40 20.47
C GLU A 91 8.90 0.95 20.15
N ALA A 92 7.60 0.67 19.96
CA ALA A 92 7.08 -0.69 19.81
C ALA A 92 6.79 -1.11 18.36
N ARG A 93 6.52 -0.14 17.47
CA ARG A 93 6.09 -0.38 16.09
C ARG A 93 6.39 0.83 15.20
N VAL A 94 6.01 0.74 13.94
CA VAL A 94 6.06 1.86 13.00
C VAL A 94 4.64 2.39 12.81
N GLU A 95 4.46 3.69 13.02
CA GLU A 95 3.26 4.44 12.63
C GLU A 95 3.20 4.54 11.11
N ARG A 96 2.02 4.34 10.52
CA ARG A 96 1.83 4.28 9.08
C ARG A 96 0.78 5.30 8.66
N SER A 97 1.18 6.30 7.91
CA SER A 97 0.29 7.36 7.45
C SER A 97 0.29 7.45 5.94
N ALA A 98 -0.86 7.75 5.37
CA ALA A 98 -1.04 7.98 3.94
C ALA A 98 -1.63 9.38 3.73
N LEU A 99 -0.81 10.31 3.26
CA LEU A 99 -1.15 11.72 3.08
C LEU A 99 -1.39 12.01 1.59
N GLY A 100 -2.51 12.62 1.24
CA GLY A 100 -2.89 12.84 -0.17
C GLY A 100 -3.22 11.56 -0.94
N VAL A 101 -3.38 10.44 -0.24
CA VAL A 101 -3.74 9.13 -0.81
C VAL A 101 -5.18 8.80 -0.41
N GLY A 102 -6.04 8.54 -1.39
CA GLY A 102 -7.39 8.05 -1.13
C GLY A 102 -7.59 6.59 -1.53
N GLY A 103 -8.76 6.03 -1.23
CA GLY A 103 -9.24 4.84 -1.91
C GLY A 103 -9.83 3.82 -0.95
N TYR A 104 -11.10 3.48 -1.19
CA TYR A 104 -11.87 2.57 -0.34
C TYR A 104 -11.15 1.25 -0.04
N MET A 105 -10.56 0.61 -1.06
CA MET A 105 -9.88 -0.68 -0.87
C MET A 105 -8.59 -0.59 -0.06
N LEU A 106 -7.93 0.57 -0.04
CA LEU A 106 -6.74 0.83 0.77
C LEU A 106 -7.14 1.02 2.23
N GLU A 107 -8.13 1.87 2.47
CA GLU A 107 -8.68 2.15 3.80
C GLU A 107 -9.24 0.87 4.46
N GLN A 108 -9.99 0.06 3.70
CA GLN A 108 -10.55 -1.20 4.18
C GLN A 108 -9.50 -2.28 4.50
N CYS A 109 -8.26 -2.17 4.00
CA CYS A 109 -7.21 -3.09 4.42
C CYS A 109 -6.86 -2.90 5.92
N GLY A 110 -7.11 -1.72 6.50
CA GLY A 110 -6.89 -1.46 7.92
C GLY A 110 -5.42 -1.52 8.37
N VAL A 111 -4.48 -1.26 7.45
CA VAL A 111 -3.03 -1.35 7.72
C VAL A 111 -2.35 0.00 7.92
N TYR A 112 -3.07 1.10 7.66
CA TYR A 112 -2.62 2.48 7.90
C TYR A 112 -3.36 3.04 9.10
N ASP A 113 -2.63 3.80 9.90
CA ASP A 113 -3.11 4.43 11.15
C ASP A 113 -3.80 5.75 10.89
N TYR A 114 -3.36 6.46 9.85
CA TYR A 114 -3.83 7.79 9.54
C TYR A 114 -3.92 8.03 8.03
N PHE A 115 -5.00 8.72 7.64
CA PHE A 115 -5.19 9.26 6.31
C PHE A 115 -5.39 10.78 6.44
N GLY A 116 -4.59 11.55 5.71
CA GLY A 116 -4.60 13.02 5.78
C GLY A 116 -4.40 13.65 4.41
N SER A 117 -4.37 14.98 4.36
CA SER A 117 -4.06 15.72 3.14
C SER A 117 -2.55 15.77 2.87
N ALA A 118 -2.16 16.00 1.61
CA ALA A 118 -0.75 16.19 1.26
C ALA A 118 -0.15 17.46 1.88
N GLU A 119 -0.98 18.48 2.11
CA GLU A 119 -0.59 19.78 2.69
C GLU A 119 -0.09 19.66 4.14
N GLU A 120 -0.52 18.62 4.85
CA GLU A 120 -0.14 18.36 6.23
C GLU A 120 1.30 17.84 6.37
N LEU A 121 1.99 17.44 5.29
CA LEU A 121 3.29 16.78 5.39
C LEU A 121 4.29 17.58 6.24
N THR A 122 4.40 18.89 6.01
CA THR A 122 5.35 19.73 6.76
C THR A 122 5.05 19.75 8.25
N ASP A 123 3.77 19.94 8.63
CA ASP A 123 3.36 19.96 10.04
C ASP A 123 3.52 18.57 10.67
N PHE A 124 3.17 17.51 9.94
CA PHE A 124 3.31 16.11 10.35
C PHE A 124 4.77 15.74 10.66
N VAL A 125 5.71 16.16 9.81
CA VAL A 125 7.16 15.97 10.01
C VAL A 125 7.64 16.82 11.18
N THR A 126 7.21 18.08 11.26
CA THR A 126 7.64 19.01 12.32
C THR A 126 7.23 18.52 13.71
N GLU A 127 5.99 18.03 13.85
CA GLU A 127 5.47 17.50 15.11
C GLU A 127 6.27 16.28 15.61
N ARG A 128 6.69 15.40 14.69
CA ARG A 128 7.46 14.19 15.00
C ARG A 128 8.95 14.45 15.17
N ASN A 129 9.45 15.57 14.64
CA ASN A 129 10.84 16.02 14.73
C ASN A 129 11.89 14.89 14.55
N PRO A 130 11.88 14.17 13.39
CA PRO A 130 12.81 13.07 13.15
C PRO A 130 14.24 13.59 12.90
N ASP A 131 15.26 12.89 13.42
CA ASP A 131 16.67 13.22 13.17
C ASP A 131 17.13 12.65 11.81
N ARG A 132 16.63 11.46 11.43
CA ARG A 132 16.96 10.81 10.15
C ARG A 132 15.71 10.41 9.36
N ILE A 133 15.57 11.00 8.18
CA ILE A 133 14.51 10.70 7.21
C ILE A 133 15.10 9.92 6.03
N GLY A 134 14.54 8.73 5.76
CA GLY A 134 14.79 7.97 4.54
C GLY A 134 13.85 8.40 3.41
N VAL A 135 14.31 8.25 2.16
CA VAL A 135 13.51 8.47 0.94
C VAL A 135 13.82 7.39 -0.10
N ASN A 136 12.88 7.13 -1.02
CA ASN A 136 13.00 6.02 -1.98
C ASN A 136 13.80 6.39 -3.25
N ILE A 137 15.12 6.41 -3.13
CA ILE A 137 16.08 6.65 -4.22
C ILE A 137 17.16 5.56 -4.21
N ALA A 138 17.51 5.02 -5.38
CA ALA A 138 18.54 3.98 -5.46
C ALA A 138 19.25 3.95 -6.83
N GLU A 139 20.58 3.80 -6.82
CA GLU A 139 21.37 3.78 -8.07
C GLU A 139 21.14 2.50 -8.90
N SER A 140 20.86 1.36 -8.25
CA SER A 140 20.85 0.04 -8.91
C SER A 140 19.59 -0.79 -8.64
N ILE A 141 18.65 -0.29 -7.83
CA ILE A 141 17.44 -1.02 -7.44
C ILE A 141 16.23 -0.22 -7.91
N GLY A 142 15.78 -0.46 -9.14
CA GLY A 142 14.65 0.28 -9.72
C GLY A 142 13.35 0.19 -8.90
N GLY A 143 13.13 -0.90 -8.16
CA GLY A 143 11.98 -1.04 -7.24
C GLY A 143 12.05 -0.13 -6.01
N ALA A 144 13.20 0.48 -5.75
CA ALA A 144 13.47 1.40 -4.66
C ALA A 144 13.94 2.80 -5.17
N ASP A 145 13.70 3.09 -6.45
CA ASP A 145 14.13 4.33 -7.12
C ASP A 145 12.92 5.06 -7.73
N GLY A 146 11.94 5.41 -6.90
CA GLY A 146 10.74 6.11 -7.34
C GLY A 146 10.81 7.63 -7.19
N LEU A 147 11.77 8.14 -6.44
CA LEU A 147 11.91 9.57 -6.19
C LEU A 147 12.57 10.29 -7.36
N SER A 148 11.74 10.85 -8.25
CA SER A 148 12.25 11.71 -9.32
C SER A 148 12.96 12.95 -8.79
N HIS A 149 13.85 13.52 -9.60
CA HIS A 149 14.58 14.73 -9.22
C HIS A 149 13.66 15.91 -8.85
N THR A 150 12.56 16.11 -9.58
CA THR A 150 11.60 17.19 -9.29
C THR A 150 10.82 16.93 -8.01
N SER A 151 10.43 15.67 -7.73
CA SER A 151 9.82 15.29 -6.45
C SER A 151 10.76 15.49 -5.27
N TYR A 152 12.05 15.21 -5.44
CA TYR A 152 13.07 15.45 -4.41
C TYR A 152 13.26 16.94 -4.10
N LEU A 153 13.27 17.80 -5.13
CA LEU A 153 13.35 19.25 -4.94
C LEU A 153 12.09 19.77 -4.21
N HIS A 154 10.91 19.34 -4.63
CA HIS A 154 9.65 19.68 -3.98
C HIS A 154 9.64 19.29 -2.49
N LEU A 155 10.07 18.07 -2.16
CA LEU A 155 10.17 17.61 -0.77
C LEU A 155 11.14 18.48 0.06
N LYS A 156 12.27 18.89 -0.52
CA LYS A 156 13.26 19.74 0.17
C LYS A 156 12.79 21.18 0.35
N GLU A 157 12.09 21.75 -0.63
CA GLU A 157 11.52 23.10 -0.52
C GLU A 157 10.54 23.22 0.65
N GLY A 158 9.74 22.17 0.89
CA GLY A 158 8.82 22.10 2.02
C GLY A 158 9.49 22.16 3.40
N TRP A 159 10.80 21.91 3.48
CA TRP A 159 11.61 21.92 4.71
C TRP A 159 12.64 23.05 4.77
N ALA A 160 12.71 23.91 3.74
CA ALA A 160 13.57 25.08 3.80
C ALA A 160 13.11 26.01 4.93
N PRO A 161 14.02 26.63 5.71
CA PRO A 161 13.65 27.66 6.67
C PRO A 161 12.85 28.74 5.95
N ARG A 162 11.62 29.00 6.41
CA ARG A 162 10.83 30.15 5.95
C ARG A 162 11.30 31.43 6.62
#